data_AF-A0A941ILL8-F1
#
_entry.id   AF-A0A941ILL8-F1
#
_cell.length_a   1.000
_cell.length_b   1.000
_cell.length_c   1.000
_cell.angle_alpha   90.00
_cell.angle_beta   90.00
_cell.angle_gamma   90.00
#
_symmetry.space_group_name_H-M   'P 1'
#
loop_
_entity.id
_entity.type
_entity.pdbx_description
1 polymer ?
#
loop_
_entity_poly.entity_id
_entity_poly.type
_entity_poly.pdbx_seq_one_letter_code
_entity_poly.pdbx_strand_id
1 'polypeptide(L)'
;MALLFTEDELLQAAGPRSFERGLDYVEAVEELEFEGAEINAIVTGSYEYDVTIWRERAKLEGQCSCPWSQEGNFCKHCVAVGLAALAVDRPEVPPPAAFPAGRSDLESWIDALSADELRDELRALIRGDRGLRRRFELRAAQASQDVDQVRKLARQLLGRGGLREPIEYEDAFDYARNVREVAEAINVLIDKAHAAEAVDIIREALSDTRAAIEDAENSDSDGTIAHAMALLLPIHLRACRGTSPDPTELARHIAEHNLAVPHEFEFAYDVAAYADLLGEAGVELVCDAYRAAYERNPKGWREKQLMEQLVRASGDLDALVEFLARDLDSRGYQHLRIAQELEAADRGDEALRWAEAGLRDATGFIGTDLVEFVALRYGQAGRMEDLLALRRTRFRAEMTVSHYELLRETAERGGVWAEEREAAMGLLHDDLAKQGPKAQFGMGPVLIDILVLEGDYDAAWELSRKAGSEPQRLKLAALVRADKPAEALEVYEQALAPLRSQSGDDAYRREVELLQAIRACHAHLGTDEVFAAYLASFRKDQRRKRNLMRLLDSVGLV
;
A
#
# COMPACT_ATOMS: atom_id res chain seq x y z
N MET A 1 -36.46 -11.71 -3.16
CA MET A 1 -35.82 -12.65 -2.22
C MET A 1 -34.56 -11.95 -1.75
N ALA A 2 -34.55 -11.47 -0.50
CA ALA A 2 -33.52 -10.55 -0.03
C ALA A 2 -32.11 -11.15 -0.16
N LEU A 3 -31.11 -10.31 -0.45
CA LEU A 3 -29.71 -10.71 -0.35
C LEU A 3 -29.47 -11.22 1.08
N LEU A 4 -29.19 -12.52 1.18
CA LEU A 4 -28.65 -13.17 2.36
C LEU A 4 -27.17 -13.40 2.08
N PHE A 5 -26.32 -12.73 2.84
CA PHE A 5 -24.89 -12.96 2.87
C PHE A 5 -24.37 -12.76 4.29
N THR A 6 -23.14 -13.19 4.54
CA THR A 6 -22.45 -13.10 5.84
C THR A 6 -21.23 -12.20 5.76
N GLU A 7 -20.69 -11.80 6.91
CA GLU A 7 -19.39 -11.10 6.96
C GLU A 7 -18.27 -11.91 6.32
N ASP A 8 -18.27 -13.24 6.51
CA ASP A 8 -17.31 -14.15 5.88
C ASP A 8 -17.38 -14.11 4.35
N GLU A 9 -18.57 -13.95 3.77
CA GLU A 9 -18.74 -13.83 2.32
C GLU A 9 -18.27 -12.46 1.80
N LEU A 10 -18.42 -11.40 2.57
CA LEU A 10 -17.81 -10.10 2.27
C LEU A 10 -16.27 -10.19 2.31
N LEU A 11 -15.73 -10.87 3.31
CA LEU A 11 -14.28 -11.10 3.45
C LEU A 11 -13.74 -11.93 2.29
N GLN A 12 -14.45 -12.98 1.88
CA GLN A 12 -14.07 -13.80 0.73
C GLN A 12 -14.13 -13.03 -0.59
N ALA A 13 -15.14 -12.17 -0.78
CA ALA A 13 -15.28 -11.37 -2.00
C ALA A 13 -14.20 -10.27 -2.10
N ALA A 14 -13.88 -9.60 -1.00
CA ALA A 14 -12.99 -8.44 -0.98
C ALA A 14 -11.50 -8.76 -0.71
N GLY A 15 -11.25 -9.88 -0.04
CA GLY A 15 -9.95 -10.20 0.55
C GLY A 15 -9.67 -9.39 1.84
N PRO A 16 -8.70 -9.84 2.66
CA PRO A 16 -8.48 -9.34 4.02
C PRO A 16 -8.15 -7.84 4.06
N ARG A 17 -7.34 -7.35 3.11
CA ARG A 17 -6.90 -5.95 3.08
C ARG A 17 -8.04 -4.97 2.75
N SER A 18 -8.93 -5.33 1.82
CA SER A 18 -10.09 -4.48 1.47
C SER A 18 -11.17 -4.55 2.55
N PHE A 19 -11.31 -5.71 3.20
CA PHE A 19 -12.25 -5.92 4.29
C PHE A 19 -11.89 -5.08 5.52
N GLU A 20 -10.63 -5.16 5.98
CA GLU A 20 -10.13 -4.38 7.11
C GLU A 20 -10.34 -2.88 6.90
N ARG A 21 -9.99 -2.37 5.71
CA ARG A 21 -10.20 -0.96 5.34
C ARG A 21 -11.67 -0.58 5.21
N GLY A 22 -12.56 -1.53 4.92
CA GLY A 22 -13.99 -1.27 4.77
C GLY A 22 -14.67 -0.96 6.10
N LEU A 23 -14.14 -1.48 7.21
CA LEU A 23 -14.65 -1.22 8.57
C LEU A 23 -14.66 0.28 8.89
N ASP A 24 -13.65 1.02 8.41
CA ASP A 24 -13.50 2.46 8.67
C ASP A 24 -14.56 3.33 7.96
N TYR A 25 -15.28 2.78 6.97
CA TYR A 25 -16.23 3.53 6.13
C TYR A 25 -17.70 3.17 6.40
N VAL A 26 -17.99 2.29 7.36
CA VAL A 26 -19.37 1.84 7.66
C VAL A 26 -20.26 3.01 8.09
N GLU A 27 -19.74 3.94 8.90
CA GLU A 27 -20.47 5.14 9.33
C GLU A 27 -20.61 6.20 8.22
N ALA A 28 -19.90 6.03 7.11
CA ALA A 28 -19.93 6.93 5.96
C ALA A 28 -20.83 6.42 4.82
N VAL A 29 -21.60 5.35 5.08
CA VAL A 29 -22.60 4.84 4.15
C VAL A 29 -23.88 5.67 4.30
N GLU A 30 -24.29 6.30 3.21
CA GLU A 30 -25.48 7.12 3.08
C GLU A 30 -26.41 6.51 2.01
N GLU A 31 -27.70 6.87 2.05
CA GLU A 31 -28.69 6.44 1.05
C GLU A 31 -28.74 4.91 0.82
N LEU A 32 -28.62 4.12 1.90
CA LEU A 32 -28.65 2.66 1.84
C LEU A 32 -30.05 2.13 1.50
N GLU A 33 -30.19 1.56 0.31
CA GLU A 33 -31.45 1.09 -0.27
C GLU A 33 -31.39 -0.40 -0.63
N PHE A 34 -32.46 -1.14 -0.33
CA PHE A 34 -32.59 -2.56 -0.66
C PHE A 34 -33.58 -2.77 -1.81
N GLU A 35 -33.09 -3.17 -2.98
CA GLU A 35 -33.89 -3.38 -4.19
C GLU A 35 -33.86 -4.85 -4.63
N GLY A 36 -34.80 -5.66 -4.13
CA GLY A 36 -34.91 -7.06 -4.55
C GLY A 36 -33.72 -7.94 -4.14
N ALA A 37 -32.79 -8.14 -5.07
CA ALA A 37 -31.53 -8.86 -4.88
C ALA A 37 -30.31 -7.95 -5.14
N GLU A 38 -30.46 -6.65 -4.93
CA GLU A 38 -29.41 -5.66 -4.98
C GLU A 38 -29.51 -4.73 -3.77
N ILE A 39 -28.38 -4.16 -3.37
CA ILE A 39 -28.29 -3.14 -2.33
C ILE A 39 -27.49 -1.99 -2.94
N ASN A 40 -28.05 -0.79 -2.91
CA ASN A 40 -27.44 0.42 -3.43
C ASN A 40 -27.15 1.38 -2.27
N ALA A 41 -26.06 2.13 -2.36
CA ALA A 41 -25.74 3.17 -1.39
C ALA A 41 -24.74 4.17 -1.98
N ILE A 42 -24.60 5.30 -1.31
CA ILE A 42 -23.50 6.25 -1.51
C ILE A 42 -22.53 6.08 -0.34
N VAL A 43 -21.22 6.03 -0.61
CA VAL A 43 -20.20 6.01 0.45
C VAL A 43 -19.37 7.28 0.37
N THR A 44 -19.41 8.08 1.44
CA THR A 44 -18.70 9.35 1.52
C THR A 44 -17.27 9.14 2.02
N GLY A 45 -16.28 9.32 1.14
CA GLY A 45 -14.86 9.26 1.49
C GLY A 45 -14.16 10.58 1.18
N SER A 46 -13.06 10.51 0.44
CA SER A 46 -12.47 11.69 -0.20
C SER A 46 -13.40 12.30 -1.26
N TYR A 47 -14.30 11.48 -1.81
CA TYR A 47 -15.38 11.82 -2.74
C TYR A 47 -16.61 10.97 -2.41
N GLU A 48 -17.75 11.26 -3.02
CA GLU A 48 -18.94 10.42 -2.97
C GLU A 48 -18.80 9.28 -3.98
N TYR A 49 -19.03 8.04 -3.54
CA TYR A 49 -18.95 6.86 -4.39
C TYR A 49 -20.28 6.13 -4.45
N ASP A 50 -20.84 5.99 -5.65
CA ASP A 50 -21.98 5.09 -5.92
C ASP A 50 -21.54 3.64 -5.79
N VAL A 51 -22.27 2.87 -4.98
CA VAL A 51 -21.98 1.47 -4.70
C VAL A 51 -23.25 0.63 -4.88
N THR A 52 -23.13 -0.45 -5.64
CA THR A 52 -24.16 -1.48 -5.77
C THR A 52 -23.55 -2.84 -5.44
N ILE A 53 -24.17 -3.60 -4.54
CA ILE A 53 -23.82 -4.99 -4.25
C ILE A 53 -24.99 -5.91 -4.57
N TRP A 54 -24.72 -7.03 -5.21
CA TRP A 54 -25.74 -8.00 -5.61
C TRP A 54 -25.21 -9.42 -5.49
N ARG A 55 -26.12 -10.39 -5.60
CA ARG A 55 -25.76 -11.81 -5.58
C ARG A 55 -26.04 -12.41 -6.93
N GLU A 56 -24.98 -12.82 -7.61
CA GLU A 56 -25.07 -13.60 -8.84
C GLU A 56 -24.80 -15.08 -8.52
N ARG A 57 -25.83 -15.92 -8.67
CA ARG A 57 -25.81 -17.34 -8.27
C ARG A 57 -25.45 -17.50 -6.78
N ALA A 58 -24.26 -18.04 -6.49
CA ALA A 58 -23.76 -18.31 -5.14
C ALA A 58 -22.62 -17.36 -4.72
N LYS A 59 -22.26 -16.38 -5.57
CA LYS A 59 -21.17 -15.44 -5.29
C LYS A 59 -21.73 -14.03 -5.06
N LEU A 60 -21.15 -13.33 -4.10
CA LEU A 60 -21.41 -11.92 -3.85
C LEU A 60 -20.55 -11.10 -4.82
N GLU A 61 -21.20 -10.23 -5.59
CA GLU A 61 -20.56 -9.32 -6.54
C GLU A 61 -20.87 -7.88 -6.12
N GLY A 62 -20.01 -6.95 -6.53
CA GLY A 62 -20.18 -5.55 -6.19
C GLY A 62 -19.49 -4.64 -7.19
N GLN A 63 -20.14 -3.52 -7.47
CA GLN A 63 -19.64 -2.45 -8.31
C GLN A 63 -19.64 -1.16 -7.51
N CYS A 64 -18.55 -0.41 -7.64
CA CYS A 64 -18.40 0.90 -7.05
C CYS A 64 -17.76 1.83 -8.08
N SER A 65 -18.11 3.11 -8.05
CA SER A 65 -17.48 4.12 -8.91
C SER A 65 -15.99 4.35 -8.58
N CYS A 66 -15.48 3.78 -7.49
CA CYS A 66 -14.06 3.88 -7.12
C CYS A 66 -13.13 3.07 -8.03
N PRO A 67 -11.86 3.50 -8.19
CA PRO A 67 -10.91 2.91 -9.13
C PRO A 67 -10.72 1.40 -8.94
N TRP A 68 -10.55 0.98 -7.68
CA TRP A 68 -10.30 -0.43 -7.34
C TRP A 68 -11.44 -1.35 -7.81
N SER A 69 -12.70 -0.87 -7.78
CA SER A 69 -13.84 -1.67 -8.22
C SER A 69 -14.03 -1.67 -9.74
N GLN A 70 -13.58 -0.63 -10.44
CA GLN A 70 -13.61 -0.60 -11.91
C GLN A 70 -12.68 -1.64 -12.55
N GLU A 71 -11.71 -2.18 -11.80
CA GLU A 71 -10.88 -3.33 -12.18
C GLU A 71 -11.58 -4.69 -11.97
N GLY A 72 -12.86 -4.67 -11.53
CA GLY A 72 -13.63 -5.86 -11.22
C GLY A 72 -13.42 -6.39 -9.80
N ASN A 73 -12.74 -5.64 -8.93
CA ASN A 73 -12.52 -6.05 -7.54
C ASN A 73 -13.67 -5.62 -6.63
N PHE A 74 -13.92 -6.41 -5.59
CA PHE A 74 -14.85 -6.03 -4.52
C PHE A 74 -14.12 -5.10 -3.54
N CYS A 75 -14.44 -3.81 -3.58
CA CYS A 75 -13.66 -2.78 -2.88
C CYS A 75 -14.08 -2.57 -1.42
N LYS A 76 -13.29 -1.76 -0.70
CA LYS A 76 -13.60 -1.36 0.68
C LYS A 76 -14.96 -0.66 0.83
N HIS A 77 -15.43 0.07 -0.19
CA HIS A 77 -16.76 0.70 -0.15
C HIS A 77 -17.87 -0.35 -0.31
N CYS A 78 -17.69 -1.37 -1.18
CA CYS A 78 -18.61 -2.51 -1.26
C CYS A 78 -18.67 -3.28 0.07
N VAL A 79 -17.54 -3.41 0.78
CA VAL A 79 -17.50 -3.98 2.13
C VAL A 79 -18.28 -3.11 3.12
N ALA A 80 -18.06 -1.80 3.13
CA ALA A 80 -18.75 -0.86 4.02
C ALA A 80 -20.28 -0.94 3.85
N VAL A 81 -20.77 -0.95 2.60
CA VAL A 81 -22.19 -1.12 2.28
C VAL A 81 -22.72 -2.48 2.73
N GLY A 82 -21.95 -3.55 2.52
CA GLY A 82 -22.31 -4.88 2.97
C GLY A 82 -22.44 -4.99 4.50
N LEU A 83 -21.49 -4.41 5.24
CA LEU A 83 -21.51 -4.38 6.70
C LEU A 83 -22.63 -3.49 7.24
N ALA A 84 -22.83 -2.31 6.65
CA ALA A 84 -23.96 -1.44 7.00
C ALA A 84 -25.30 -2.17 6.77
N ALA A 85 -25.43 -2.93 5.68
CA ALA A 85 -26.61 -3.72 5.40
C ALA A 85 -26.83 -4.92 6.35
N LEU A 86 -25.78 -5.44 6.99
CA LEU A 86 -25.86 -6.49 8.02
C LEU A 86 -26.22 -5.91 9.40
N ALA A 87 -25.84 -4.67 9.67
CA ALA A 87 -26.11 -3.98 10.94
C ALA A 87 -27.56 -3.47 11.08
N VAL A 88 -28.32 -3.40 9.98
CA VAL A 88 -29.74 -3.03 10.02
C VAL A 88 -30.58 -4.22 10.46
N ASP A 89 -31.16 -4.13 11.66
CA ASP A 89 -32.10 -5.12 12.20
C ASP A 89 -33.39 -5.11 11.34
N ARG A 90 -33.59 -6.14 10.53
CA ARG A 90 -34.68 -6.18 9.53
C ARG A 90 -36.00 -6.56 10.19
N PRO A 91 -37.03 -5.69 10.27
CA PRO A 91 -38.38 -6.16 10.51
C PRO A 91 -38.85 -6.99 9.29
N GLU A 92 -39.62 -8.04 9.55
CA GLU A 92 -40.24 -8.88 8.53
C GLU A 92 -41.08 -7.99 7.58
N VAL A 93 -40.61 -7.80 6.34
CA VAL A 93 -41.25 -6.89 5.39
C VAL A 93 -42.52 -7.56 4.84
N PRO A 94 -43.72 -6.96 5.00
CA PRO A 94 -44.92 -7.43 4.33
C PRO A 94 -44.72 -7.37 2.80
N PRO A 95 -45.41 -8.19 2.00
CA PRO A 95 -45.28 -8.12 0.54
C PRO A 95 -45.53 -6.68 0.06
N PRO A 96 -44.75 -6.19 -0.90
CA PRO A 96 -44.60 -4.75 -1.13
C PRO A 96 -45.95 -4.12 -1.47
N ALA A 97 -46.38 -3.18 -0.63
CA ALA A 97 -47.33 -2.17 -1.05
C ALA A 97 -46.57 -1.20 -1.95
N ALA A 98 -46.93 -1.18 -3.23
CA ALA A 98 -46.31 -0.35 -4.25
C ALA A 98 -46.38 1.14 -3.88
N PHE A 99 -45.21 1.78 -3.84
CA PHE A 99 -45.01 3.23 -4.02
C PHE A 99 -43.79 3.44 -4.95
N PRO A 100 -43.70 4.59 -5.66
CA PRO A 100 -43.27 4.62 -7.06
C PRO A 100 -41.75 4.73 -7.24
N ALA A 101 -41.12 3.66 -7.76
CA ALA A 101 -40.52 3.62 -9.10
C ALA A 101 -39.71 4.84 -9.62
N GLY A 102 -38.78 5.41 -8.85
CA GLY A 102 -37.86 6.46 -9.35
C GLY A 102 -36.76 5.95 -10.31
N ARG A 103 -36.34 4.68 -10.16
CA ARG A 103 -35.35 4.03 -11.05
C ARG A 103 -35.97 3.38 -12.29
N SER A 104 -37.26 3.04 -12.26
CA SER A 104 -37.94 2.52 -13.44
C SER A 104 -38.27 3.61 -14.45
N ASP A 105 -38.44 4.86 -14.02
CA ASP A 105 -38.88 5.93 -14.92
C ASP A 105 -37.80 6.34 -15.93
N LEU A 106 -36.52 6.36 -15.55
CA LEU A 106 -35.42 6.69 -16.47
C LEU A 106 -35.16 5.56 -17.47
N GLU A 107 -34.98 4.33 -16.99
CA GLU A 107 -34.73 3.18 -17.87
C GLU A 107 -35.96 2.90 -18.76
N SER A 108 -37.18 2.95 -18.21
CA SER A 108 -38.39 2.80 -19.03
C SER A 108 -38.57 3.97 -20.00
N TRP A 109 -38.12 5.19 -19.65
CA TRP A 109 -38.11 6.32 -20.58
C TRP A 109 -37.11 6.08 -21.71
N ILE A 110 -35.87 5.67 -21.41
CA ILE A 110 -34.84 5.31 -22.41
C ILE A 110 -35.36 4.19 -23.33
N ASP A 111 -35.95 3.14 -22.77
CA ASP A 111 -36.53 2.03 -23.53
C ASP A 111 -37.74 2.44 -24.37
N ALA A 112 -38.48 3.47 -23.94
CA ALA A 112 -39.62 4.01 -24.69
C ALA A 112 -39.19 4.99 -25.80
N LEU A 113 -37.95 5.48 -25.79
CA LEU A 113 -37.45 6.36 -26.85
C LEU A 113 -37.37 5.60 -28.17
N SER A 114 -37.86 6.24 -29.23
CA SER A 114 -37.63 5.77 -30.59
C SER A 114 -36.15 5.84 -30.97
N ALA A 115 -35.76 5.08 -31.99
CA ALA A 115 -34.39 5.11 -32.50
C ALA A 115 -33.94 6.51 -33.00
N ASP A 116 -34.88 7.38 -33.35
CA ASP A 116 -34.56 8.75 -33.76
C ASP A 116 -34.37 9.67 -32.54
N GLU A 117 -35.19 9.53 -31.51
CA GLU A 117 -35.03 10.25 -30.23
C GLU A 117 -33.72 9.86 -29.54
N LEU A 118 -33.40 8.56 -29.47
CA LEU A 118 -32.10 8.09 -28.93
C LEU A 118 -30.91 8.67 -29.71
N ARG A 119 -31.03 8.76 -31.04
CA ARG A 119 -29.97 9.35 -31.88
C ARG A 119 -29.84 10.85 -31.65
N ASP A 120 -30.93 11.56 -31.43
CA ASP A 120 -30.91 13.00 -31.16
C ASP A 120 -30.34 13.31 -29.77
N GLU A 121 -30.70 12.52 -28.75
CA GLU A 121 -30.09 12.61 -27.42
C GLU A 121 -28.60 12.30 -27.46
N LEU A 122 -28.19 11.22 -28.13
CA LEU A 122 -26.77 10.90 -28.29
C LEU A 122 -26.00 12.01 -29.04
N ARG A 123 -26.59 12.59 -30.08
CA ARG A 123 -26.00 13.74 -30.79
C ARG A 123 -25.94 14.99 -29.92
N ALA A 124 -26.86 15.18 -28.99
CA ALA A 124 -26.83 16.29 -28.05
C ALA A 124 -25.67 16.10 -27.06
N LEU A 125 -25.53 14.91 -26.46
CA LEU A 125 -24.42 14.55 -25.58
C LEU A 125 -23.06 14.71 -26.28
N ILE A 126 -22.93 14.16 -27.50
CA ILE A 126 -21.70 14.26 -28.31
C ILE A 126 -21.37 15.72 -28.67
N ARG A 127 -22.37 16.58 -28.92
CA ARG A 127 -22.10 18.01 -29.20
C ARG A 127 -21.64 18.78 -27.95
N GLY A 128 -22.13 18.39 -26.78
CA GLY A 128 -21.80 19.02 -25.49
C GLY A 128 -20.43 18.66 -24.94
N ASP A 129 -19.93 17.46 -25.23
CA ASP A 129 -18.66 16.95 -24.70
C ASP A 129 -17.63 16.70 -25.82
N ARG A 130 -16.54 17.51 -25.81
CA ARG A 130 -15.45 17.42 -26.78
C ARG A 130 -14.66 16.10 -26.68
N GLY A 131 -14.47 15.58 -25.48
CA GLY A 131 -13.76 14.31 -25.25
C GLY A 131 -14.59 13.14 -25.76
N LEU A 132 -15.88 13.09 -25.40
CA LEU A 132 -16.83 12.11 -25.92
C LEU A 132 -16.91 12.16 -27.45
N ARG A 133 -17.00 13.36 -28.02
CA ARG A 133 -17.00 13.55 -29.48
C ARG A 133 -15.80 12.93 -30.15
N ARG A 134 -14.58 13.17 -29.64
CA ARG A 134 -13.36 12.60 -30.22
C ARG A 134 -13.33 11.08 -30.14
N ARG A 135 -13.79 10.49 -29.03
CA ARG A 135 -13.91 9.03 -28.90
C ARG A 135 -14.89 8.45 -29.92
N PHE A 136 -16.05 9.09 -30.13
CA PHE A 136 -17.01 8.65 -31.14
C PHE A 136 -16.52 8.86 -32.58
N GLU A 137 -15.80 9.95 -32.85
CA GLU A 137 -15.12 10.16 -34.14
C GLU A 137 -14.05 9.07 -34.38
N LEU A 138 -13.33 8.62 -33.34
CA LEU A 138 -12.35 7.53 -33.42
C LEU A 138 -13.03 6.22 -33.76
N ARG A 139 -14.12 5.87 -33.07
CA ARG A 139 -14.93 4.66 -33.35
C ARG A 139 -15.54 4.70 -34.76
N ALA A 140 -15.97 5.87 -35.23
CA ALA A 140 -16.46 6.03 -36.59
C ALA A 140 -15.35 5.82 -37.64
N ALA A 141 -14.16 6.39 -37.43
CA ALA A 141 -13.00 6.21 -38.30
C ALA A 141 -12.51 4.75 -38.30
N GLN A 142 -12.51 4.09 -37.15
CA GLN A 142 -12.23 2.66 -36.98
C GLN A 142 -13.24 1.82 -37.79
N ALA A 143 -14.53 2.09 -37.68
CA ALA A 143 -15.58 1.37 -38.41
C ALA A 143 -15.48 1.56 -39.94
N SER A 144 -15.03 2.73 -40.40
CA SER A 144 -14.79 3.01 -41.82
C SER A 144 -13.39 2.62 -42.31
N GLN A 145 -12.54 2.08 -41.43
CA GLN A 145 -11.15 1.72 -41.74
C GLN A 145 -10.30 2.90 -42.26
N ASP A 146 -10.60 4.12 -41.80
CA ASP A 146 -9.86 5.32 -42.18
C ASP A 146 -8.61 5.46 -41.29
N VAL A 147 -7.52 4.81 -41.71
CA VAL A 147 -6.25 4.74 -40.96
C VAL A 147 -5.68 6.12 -40.67
N ASP A 148 -5.72 7.04 -41.63
CA ASP A 148 -5.20 8.40 -41.47
C ASP A 148 -5.99 9.18 -40.41
N GLN A 149 -7.32 9.05 -40.43
CA GLN A 149 -8.18 9.67 -39.44
C GLN A 149 -8.03 9.02 -38.05
N VAL A 150 -7.85 7.70 -37.97
CA VAL A 150 -7.53 7.00 -36.70
C VAL A 150 -6.22 7.52 -36.12
N ARG A 151 -5.14 7.57 -36.90
CA ARG A 151 -3.83 8.08 -36.46
C ARG A 151 -3.92 9.52 -35.99
N LYS A 152 -4.64 10.38 -36.74
CA LYS A 152 -4.87 11.78 -36.38
C LYS A 152 -5.64 11.92 -35.07
N LEU A 153 -6.70 11.14 -34.88
CA LEU A 153 -7.52 11.18 -33.67
C LEU A 153 -6.78 10.61 -32.46
N ALA A 154 -6.00 9.54 -32.63
CA ALA A 154 -5.11 9.01 -31.59
C ALA A 154 -4.12 10.10 -31.12
N ARG A 155 -3.44 10.78 -32.05
CA ARG A 155 -2.58 11.94 -31.72
C ARG A 155 -3.31 13.11 -31.07
N GLN A 156 -4.61 13.29 -31.33
CA GLN A 156 -5.39 14.35 -30.67
C GLN A 156 -5.88 13.96 -29.27
N LEU A 157 -6.11 12.68 -29.03
CA LEU A 157 -6.55 12.13 -27.76
C LEU A 157 -5.39 11.94 -26.79
N LEU A 158 -4.23 11.50 -27.30
CA LEU A 158 -3.04 11.20 -26.50
C LEU A 158 -2.00 12.32 -26.55
N GLY A 159 -1.85 12.96 -27.71
CA GLY A 159 -0.90 14.04 -27.90
C GLY A 159 -1.33 15.33 -27.22
N ARG A 160 -0.34 16.03 -26.66
CA ARG A 160 -0.45 17.32 -25.95
C ARG A 160 -0.85 18.52 -26.82
N GLY A 161 -1.71 18.35 -27.82
CA GLY A 161 -2.14 19.41 -28.74
C GLY A 161 -2.99 20.53 -28.11
N GLY A 162 -2.60 21.06 -26.94
CA GLY A 162 -3.21 22.23 -26.29
C GLY A 162 -3.10 22.32 -24.76
N LEU A 163 -2.61 21.30 -24.04
CA LEU A 163 -2.51 21.36 -22.57
C LEU A 163 -1.28 22.18 -22.16
N ARG A 164 -1.52 23.34 -21.52
CA ARG A 164 -0.49 24.19 -20.91
C ARG A 164 -0.19 23.80 -19.47
N GLU A 165 -0.99 22.90 -18.89
CA GLU A 165 -0.98 22.53 -17.47
C GLU A 165 -0.74 21.01 -17.35
N PRO A 166 -0.10 20.56 -16.25
CA PRO A 166 0.07 19.13 -15.93
C PRO A 166 -1.26 18.37 -15.91
N ILE A 167 -1.21 17.04 -16.11
CA ILE A 167 -2.41 16.21 -15.92
C ILE A 167 -2.70 16.18 -14.42
N GLU A 168 -3.86 16.69 -14.02
CA GLU A 168 -4.33 16.58 -12.63
C GLU A 168 -4.80 15.14 -12.33
N TYR A 169 -4.80 14.74 -11.06
CA TYR A 169 -5.21 13.39 -10.64
C TYR A 169 -6.60 12.99 -11.18
N GLU A 170 -7.52 13.96 -11.24
CA GLU A 170 -8.89 13.77 -11.72
C GLU A 170 -8.95 13.46 -13.24
N ASP A 171 -8.01 14.01 -14.02
CA ASP A 171 -7.92 13.82 -15.47
C ASP A 171 -7.15 12.54 -15.86
N ALA A 172 -6.39 11.94 -14.94
CA ALA A 172 -5.60 10.75 -15.20
C ALA A 172 -6.47 9.56 -15.65
N PHE A 173 -7.67 9.41 -15.07
CA PHE A 173 -8.63 8.36 -15.45
C PHE A 173 -9.19 8.54 -16.86
N ASP A 174 -9.53 9.78 -17.23
CA ASP A 174 -10.04 10.11 -18.55
C ASP A 174 -8.93 9.97 -19.61
N TYR A 175 -7.70 10.33 -19.27
CA TYR A 175 -6.54 10.10 -20.13
C TYR A 175 -6.30 8.59 -20.33
N ALA A 176 -6.29 7.79 -19.26
CA ALA A 176 -6.17 6.34 -19.34
C ALA A 176 -7.33 5.69 -20.12
N ARG A 177 -8.54 6.24 -20.03
CA ARG A 177 -9.67 5.82 -20.89
C ARG A 177 -9.37 6.12 -22.36
N ASN A 178 -8.80 7.28 -22.68
CA ASN A 178 -8.43 7.61 -24.06
C ASN A 178 -7.35 6.67 -24.60
N VAL A 179 -6.35 6.28 -23.79
CA VAL A 179 -5.35 5.26 -24.16
C VAL A 179 -6.02 3.94 -24.51
N ARG A 180 -6.97 3.48 -23.70
CA ARG A 180 -7.73 2.24 -23.95
C ARG A 180 -8.57 2.30 -25.23
N GLU A 181 -9.24 3.41 -25.50
CA GLU A 181 -10.01 3.60 -26.74
C GLU A 181 -9.11 3.59 -27.98
N VAL A 182 -7.92 4.19 -27.88
CA VAL A 182 -6.92 4.15 -28.96
C VAL A 182 -6.39 2.73 -29.15
N ALA A 183 -6.09 2.01 -28.08
CA ALA A 183 -5.68 0.61 -28.14
C ALA A 183 -6.71 -0.28 -28.86
N GLU A 184 -8.01 -0.08 -28.57
CA GLU A 184 -9.10 -0.80 -29.23
C GLU A 184 -9.22 -0.43 -30.71
N ALA A 185 -9.09 0.86 -31.05
CA ALA A 185 -9.07 1.33 -32.43
C ALA A 185 -7.96 0.65 -33.24
N ILE A 186 -6.76 0.56 -32.66
CA ILE A 186 -5.59 -0.08 -33.26
C ILE A 186 -5.79 -1.59 -33.43
N ASN A 187 -6.36 -2.28 -32.43
CA ASN A 187 -6.64 -3.72 -32.52
C ASN A 187 -7.53 -4.05 -33.72
N VAL A 188 -8.57 -3.25 -33.94
CA VAL A 188 -9.44 -3.44 -35.10
C VAL A 188 -8.70 -3.15 -36.42
N LEU A 189 -7.79 -2.18 -36.48
CA LEU A 189 -6.95 -2.00 -37.67
C LEU A 189 -6.09 -3.24 -37.95
N ILE A 190 -5.51 -3.86 -36.93
CA ILE A 190 -4.75 -5.11 -37.06
C ILE A 190 -5.65 -6.23 -37.59
N ASP A 191 -6.85 -6.40 -37.03
CA ASP A 191 -7.83 -7.41 -37.48
C ASP A 191 -8.28 -7.21 -38.94
N LYS A 192 -8.19 -5.97 -39.42
CA LYS A 192 -8.60 -5.56 -40.77
C LYS A 192 -7.43 -5.45 -41.75
N ALA A 193 -6.30 -6.10 -41.46
CA ALA A 193 -5.12 -6.17 -42.32
C ALA A 193 -4.37 -4.83 -42.53
N HIS A 194 -4.51 -3.88 -41.59
CA HIS A 194 -3.73 -2.63 -41.53
C HIS A 194 -2.64 -2.70 -40.45
N ALA A 195 -1.99 -3.85 -40.33
CA ALA A 195 -1.04 -4.10 -39.25
C ALA A 195 0.25 -3.26 -39.37
N ALA A 196 0.67 -2.89 -40.59
CA ALA A 196 1.88 -2.09 -40.80
C ALA A 196 1.68 -0.65 -40.29
N GLU A 197 0.57 -0.05 -40.64
CA GLU A 197 0.19 1.28 -40.17
C GLU A 197 -0.11 1.27 -38.67
N ALA A 198 -0.69 0.18 -38.15
CA ALA A 198 -0.91 0.01 -36.72
C ALA A 198 0.40 0.03 -35.91
N VAL A 199 1.49 -0.55 -36.41
CA VAL A 199 2.82 -0.48 -35.75
C VAL A 199 3.22 0.98 -35.51
N ASP A 200 3.15 1.82 -36.55
CA ASP A 200 3.52 3.23 -36.44
C ASP A 200 2.63 3.99 -35.45
N ILE A 201 1.30 3.75 -35.50
CA ILE A 201 0.35 4.39 -34.59
C ILE A 201 0.62 4.01 -33.14
N ILE A 202 0.97 2.74 -32.86
CA ILE A 202 1.28 2.29 -31.50
C ILE A 202 2.57 2.95 -30.99
N ARG A 203 3.58 3.08 -31.84
CA ARG A 203 4.85 3.75 -31.48
C ARG A 203 4.61 5.22 -31.12
N GLU A 204 3.78 5.92 -31.89
CA GLU A 204 3.34 7.29 -31.57
C GLU A 204 2.58 7.32 -30.24
N ALA A 205 1.60 6.43 -30.06
CA ALA A 205 0.78 6.37 -28.85
C ALA A 205 1.61 6.11 -27.58
N LEU A 206 2.58 5.19 -27.64
CA LEU A 206 3.52 4.91 -26.54
C LEU A 206 4.39 6.13 -26.22
N SER A 207 4.89 6.83 -27.24
CA SER A 207 5.68 8.05 -27.04
C SER A 207 4.85 9.17 -26.42
N ASP A 208 3.65 9.42 -26.92
CA ASP A 208 2.74 10.46 -26.41
C ASP A 208 2.29 10.16 -24.97
N THR A 209 1.97 8.89 -24.69
CA THR A 209 1.55 8.46 -23.34
C THR A 209 2.69 8.52 -22.34
N ARG A 210 3.91 8.12 -22.73
CA ARG A 210 5.09 8.27 -21.86
C ARG A 210 5.34 9.72 -21.48
N ALA A 211 5.29 10.63 -22.45
CA ALA A 211 5.43 12.07 -22.18
C ALA A 211 4.31 12.58 -21.26
N ALA A 212 3.10 12.04 -21.36
CA ALA A 212 2.01 12.38 -20.44
C ALA A 212 2.30 11.91 -18.99
N ILE A 213 2.84 10.69 -18.82
CA ILE A 213 3.22 10.14 -17.51
C ILE A 213 4.34 10.94 -16.86
N GLU A 214 5.40 11.29 -17.61
CA GLU A 214 6.53 12.10 -17.12
C GLU A 214 6.09 13.47 -16.59
N ASP A 215 5.02 14.04 -17.14
CA ASP A 215 4.48 15.31 -16.67
C ASP A 215 3.43 15.14 -15.55
N ALA A 216 2.98 13.91 -15.28
CA ALA A 216 1.94 13.57 -14.31
C ALA A 216 2.52 12.98 -13.02
N GLU A 217 3.81 13.22 -12.70
CA GLU A 217 4.57 12.57 -11.61
C GLU A 217 3.81 12.44 -10.27
N ASN A 218 2.98 13.42 -9.88
CA ASN A 218 2.17 13.33 -8.65
C ASN A 218 0.74 12.78 -8.87
N SER A 219 0.23 12.88 -10.09
CA SER A 219 -1.16 12.59 -10.47
C SER A 219 -1.37 11.16 -10.96
N ASP A 220 -0.32 10.48 -11.44
CA ASP A 220 -0.34 9.06 -11.79
C ASP A 220 0.32 8.19 -10.71
N SER A 221 0.28 8.61 -9.45
CA SER A 221 0.87 7.88 -8.32
C SER A 221 0.25 6.49 -8.11
N ASP A 222 -1.01 6.30 -8.53
CA ASP A 222 -1.70 4.99 -8.56
C ASP A 222 -1.36 4.18 -9.85
N GLY A 223 -0.59 4.74 -10.78
CA GLY A 223 -0.16 4.10 -12.03
C GLY A 223 -1.27 3.92 -13.06
N THR A 224 -2.38 4.64 -12.97
CA THR A 224 -3.56 4.50 -13.85
C THR A 224 -3.21 4.66 -15.34
N ILE A 225 -2.45 5.69 -15.71
CA ILE A 225 -2.00 5.94 -17.08
C ILE A 225 -0.93 4.92 -17.47
N ALA A 226 0.00 4.61 -16.56
CA ALA A 226 1.03 3.60 -16.79
C ALA A 226 0.44 2.20 -17.11
N HIS A 227 -0.58 1.76 -16.39
CA HIS A 227 -1.26 0.49 -16.67
C HIS A 227 -1.98 0.51 -18.02
N ALA A 228 -2.61 1.63 -18.38
CA ALA A 228 -3.24 1.77 -19.70
C ALA A 228 -2.21 1.76 -20.83
N MET A 229 -1.05 2.39 -20.63
CA MET A 229 0.08 2.36 -21.58
C MET A 229 0.60 0.94 -21.78
N ALA A 230 0.71 0.15 -20.71
CA ALA A 230 1.18 -1.24 -20.77
C ALA A 230 0.34 -2.12 -21.71
N LEU A 231 -0.94 -1.81 -21.91
CA LEU A 231 -1.82 -2.51 -22.87
C LEU A 231 -1.35 -2.37 -24.33
N LEU A 232 -0.61 -1.30 -24.67
CA LEU A 232 -0.13 -1.06 -26.03
C LEU A 232 1.04 -2.00 -26.41
N LEU A 233 1.83 -2.48 -25.43
CA LEU A 233 2.99 -3.35 -25.66
C LEU A 233 2.63 -4.71 -26.29
N PRO A 234 1.67 -5.50 -25.77
CA PRO A 234 1.26 -6.75 -26.41
C PRO A 234 0.58 -6.52 -27.78
N ILE A 235 -0.10 -5.39 -27.97
CA ILE A 235 -0.70 -5.00 -29.26
C ILE A 235 0.41 -4.71 -30.28
N HIS A 236 1.48 -4.01 -29.88
CA HIS A 236 2.65 -3.78 -30.73
C HIS A 236 3.30 -5.11 -31.16
N LEU A 237 3.53 -6.03 -30.21
CA LEU A 237 4.10 -7.34 -30.52
C LEU A 237 3.25 -8.11 -31.54
N ARG A 238 1.93 -8.11 -31.34
CA ARG A 238 0.96 -8.72 -32.25
C ARG A 238 1.03 -8.09 -33.65
N ALA A 239 1.07 -6.77 -33.74
CA ALA A 239 1.17 -6.04 -35.00
C ALA A 239 2.49 -6.37 -35.74
N CYS A 240 3.62 -6.39 -35.01
CA CYS A 240 4.91 -6.75 -35.56
C CYS A 240 4.97 -8.20 -36.06
N ARG A 241 4.34 -9.15 -35.36
CA ARG A 241 4.24 -10.55 -35.85
C ARG A 241 3.44 -10.67 -37.14
N GLY A 242 2.42 -9.82 -37.33
CA GLY A 242 1.63 -9.78 -38.55
C GLY A 242 2.36 -9.16 -39.76
N THR A 243 3.39 -8.34 -39.52
CA THR A 243 4.07 -7.55 -40.57
C THR A 243 5.52 -7.95 -40.81
N SER A 244 6.17 -8.60 -39.83
CA SER A 244 7.60 -8.94 -39.85
C SER A 244 8.47 -7.72 -40.20
N PRO A 245 8.51 -6.69 -39.33
CA PRO A 245 9.27 -5.47 -39.58
C PRO A 245 10.77 -5.76 -39.71
N ASP A 246 11.53 -4.80 -40.26
CA ASP A 246 12.98 -4.91 -40.32
C ASP A 246 13.57 -5.13 -38.90
N PRO A 247 14.32 -6.21 -38.66
CA PRO A 247 14.84 -6.53 -37.33
C PRO A 247 15.77 -5.46 -36.75
N THR A 248 16.52 -4.76 -37.60
CA THR A 248 17.47 -3.73 -37.17
C THR A 248 16.73 -2.46 -36.73
N GLU A 249 15.71 -2.05 -37.48
CA GLU A 249 14.84 -0.93 -37.11
C GLU A 249 14.03 -1.22 -35.85
N LEU A 250 13.49 -2.44 -35.71
CA LEU A 250 12.78 -2.85 -34.51
C LEU A 250 13.68 -2.89 -33.28
N ALA A 251 14.90 -3.44 -33.40
CA ALA A 251 15.89 -3.46 -32.33
C ALA A 251 16.24 -2.05 -31.85
N ARG A 252 16.51 -1.12 -32.79
CA ARG A 252 16.81 0.28 -32.45
C ARG A 252 15.66 0.94 -31.70
N HIS A 253 14.43 0.78 -32.19
CA HIS A 253 13.24 1.32 -31.54
C HIS A 253 13.05 0.79 -30.12
N ILE A 254 13.19 -0.53 -29.92
CA ILE A 254 13.11 -1.16 -28.59
C ILE A 254 14.18 -0.61 -27.66
N ALA A 255 15.43 -0.49 -28.14
CA ALA A 255 16.52 0.04 -27.34
C ALA A 255 16.29 1.50 -26.93
N GLU A 256 15.91 2.36 -27.88
CA GLU A 256 15.64 3.78 -27.65
C GLU A 256 14.47 3.97 -26.68
N HIS A 257 13.35 3.26 -26.88
CA HIS A 257 12.21 3.33 -25.97
C HIS A 257 12.61 2.86 -24.57
N ASN A 258 13.22 1.70 -24.44
CA ASN A 258 13.57 1.16 -23.14
C ASN A 258 14.55 2.05 -22.38
N LEU A 259 15.49 2.72 -23.05
CA LEU A 259 16.40 3.67 -22.41
C LEU A 259 15.70 4.97 -21.98
N ALA A 260 14.59 5.35 -22.64
CA ALA A 260 13.82 6.55 -22.32
C ALA A 260 12.74 6.33 -21.25
N VAL A 261 12.39 5.08 -20.89
CA VAL A 261 11.40 4.80 -19.84
C VAL A 261 11.91 5.28 -18.47
N PRO A 262 11.15 6.13 -17.75
CA PRO A 262 11.52 6.56 -16.41
C PRO A 262 11.61 5.41 -15.40
N HIS A 263 12.35 5.63 -14.32
CA HIS A 263 12.64 4.60 -13.32
C HIS A 263 11.38 3.93 -12.73
N GLU A 264 10.34 4.72 -12.53
CA GLU A 264 9.21 4.36 -11.68
C GLU A 264 8.19 3.44 -12.36
N PHE A 265 8.41 3.07 -13.63
CA PHE A 265 7.37 2.41 -14.42
C PHE A 265 7.84 1.18 -15.22
N GLU A 266 6.96 0.18 -15.31
CA GLU A 266 7.23 -1.14 -15.92
C GLU A 266 6.84 -1.25 -17.42
N PHE A 267 6.68 -0.15 -18.15
CA PHE A 267 6.25 -0.19 -19.57
C PHE A 267 7.41 -0.30 -20.59
N ALA A 268 8.42 -1.09 -20.25
CA ALA A 268 9.52 -1.45 -21.16
C ALA A 268 9.12 -2.59 -22.09
N TYR A 269 9.64 -2.60 -23.32
CA TYR A 269 9.56 -3.77 -24.18
C TYR A 269 10.35 -4.93 -23.57
N ASP A 270 9.72 -6.09 -23.44
CA ASP A 270 10.41 -7.34 -23.13
C ASP A 270 11.18 -7.83 -24.36
N VAL A 271 12.50 -7.69 -24.36
CA VAL A 271 13.35 -8.11 -25.49
C VAL A 271 13.19 -9.60 -25.80
N ALA A 272 12.96 -10.45 -24.79
CA ALA A 272 12.78 -11.89 -24.98
C ALA A 272 11.49 -12.20 -25.76
N ALA A 273 10.41 -11.45 -25.51
CA ALA A 273 9.15 -11.60 -26.22
C ALA A 273 9.22 -11.26 -27.73
N TYR A 274 10.23 -10.47 -28.14
CA TYR A 274 10.50 -10.09 -29.53
C TYR A 274 11.65 -10.88 -30.17
N ALA A 275 12.28 -11.83 -29.46
CA ALA A 275 13.48 -12.53 -29.93
C ALA A 275 13.28 -13.25 -31.28
N ASP A 276 12.07 -13.77 -31.55
CA ASP A 276 11.72 -14.42 -32.82
C ASP A 276 11.70 -13.43 -34.00
N LEU A 277 11.31 -12.19 -33.76
CA LEU A 277 11.27 -11.12 -34.76
C LEU A 277 12.63 -10.45 -34.97
N LEU A 278 13.42 -10.33 -33.91
CA LEU A 278 14.73 -9.68 -33.92
C LEU A 278 15.83 -10.58 -34.50
N GLY A 279 15.72 -11.89 -34.25
CA GLY A 279 16.83 -12.81 -34.46
C GLY A 279 18.05 -12.48 -33.59
N GLU A 280 19.10 -13.30 -33.67
CA GLU A 280 20.30 -13.15 -32.85
C GLU A 280 20.98 -11.79 -33.05
N ALA A 281 21.10 -11.32 -34.30
CA ALA A 281 21.73 -10.05 -34.62
C ALA A 281 20.94 -8.83 -34.10
N GLY A 282 19.60 -8.89 -34.13
CA GLY A 282 18.76 -7.80 -33.61
C GLY A 282 18.78 -7.74 -32.09
N VAL A 283 18.75 -8.90 -31.41
CA VAL A 283 18.91 -8.97 -29.94
C VAL A 283 20.26 -8.41 -29.53
N GLU A 284 21.34 -8.79 -30.20
CA GLU A 284 22.68 -8.28 -29.89
C GLU A 284 22.78 -6.76 -30.07
N LEU A 285 22.09 -6.19 -31.07
CA LEU A 285 22.04 -4.74 -31.26
C LEU A 285 21.36 -4.01 -30.09
N VAL A 286 20.31 -4.60 -29.50
CA VAL A 286 19.70 -4.06 -28.27
C VAL A 286 20.68 -4.14 -27.09
N CYS A 287 21.34 -5.30 -26.93
CA CYS A 287 22.33 -5.51 -25.88
C CYS A 287 23.51 -4.51 -25.98
N ASP A 288 24.03 -4.29 -27.19
CA ASP A 288 25.08 -3.30 -27.46
C ASP A 288 24.64 -1.88 -27.10
N ALA A 289 23.40 -1.51 -27.42
CA ALA A 289 22.86 -0.20 -27.08
C ALA A 289 22.79 0.00 -25.55
N TYR A 290 22.35 -1.00 -24.79
CA TYR A 290 22.31 -0.94 -23.33
C TYR A 290 23.71 -0.88 -22.71
N ARG A 291 24.65 -1.72 -23.18
CA ARG A 291 26.06 -1.65 -22.74
C ARG A 291 26.66 -0.27 -22.97
N ALA A 292 26.50 0.26 -24.18
CA ALA A 292 27.04 1.58 -24.53
C ALA A 292 26.36 2.72 -23.74
N ALA A 293 25.08 2.59 -23.39
CA ALA A 293 24.40 3.54 -22.51
C ALA A 293 24.94 3.49 -21.08
N TYR A 294 25.10 2.30 -20.52
CA TYR A 294 25.70 2.10 -19.20
C TYR A 294 27.13 2.60 -19.13
N GLU A 295 27.97 2.34 -20.14
CA GLU A 295 29.34 2.88 -20.22
C GLU A 295 29.37 4.41 -20.18
N ARG A 296 28.40 5.07 -20.80
CA ARG A 296 28.28 6.55 -20.79
C ARG A 296 27.76 7.07 -19.45
N ASN A 297 26.85 6.35 -18.80
CA ASN A 297 26.22 6.76 -17.55
C ASN A 297 26.09 5.60 -16.53
N PRO A 298 27.19 5.15 -15.91
CA PRO A 298 27.15 3.98 -15.01
C PRO A 298 26.35 4.20 -13.72
N LYS A 299 26.08 5.47 -13.38
CA LYS A 299 25.28 5.88 -12.21
C LYS A 299 23.81 6.11 -12.56
N GLY A 300 23.47 6.10 -13.84
CA GLY A 300 22.09 6.21 -14.30
C GLY A 300 21.32 4.98 -13.85
N TRP A 301 20.21 5.19 -13.16
CA TRP A 301 19.44 4.07 -12.63
C TRP A 301 18.92 3.15 -13.73
N ARG A 302 18.40 3.74 -14.82
CA ARG A 302 17.80 2.98 -15.91
C ARG A 302 18.84 2.19 -16.68
N GLU A 303 19.98 2.79 -16.95
CA GLU A 303 21.12 2.14 -17.59
C GLU A 303 21.67 1.01 -16.71
N LYS A 304 21.75 1.22 -15.38
CA LYS A 304 22.14 0.17 -14.43
C LYS A 304 21.13 -0.98 -14.41
N GLN A 305 19.83 -0.69 -14.40
CA GLN A 305 18.78 -1.71 -14.41
C GLN A 305 18.84 -2.57 -15.69
N LEU A 306 18.95 -1.93 -16.87
CA LEU A 306 19.06 -2.63 -18.14
C LEU A 306 20.35 -3.44 -18.23
N MET A 307 21.47 -2.90 -17.73
CA MET A 307 22.72 -3.65 -17.65
C MET A 307 22.61 -4.85 -16.70
N GLU A 308 21.95 -4.72 -15.54
CA GLU A 308 21.69 -5.85 -14.63
C GLU A 308 20.86 -6.93 -15.33
N GLN A 309 19.82 -6.55 -16.07
CA GLN A 309 18.99 -7.48 -16.86
C GLN A 309 19.82 -8.23 -17.91
N LEU A 310 20.73 -7.56 -18.61
CA LEU A 310 21.63 -8.21 -19.56
C LEU A 310 22.55 -9.23 -18.89
N VAL A 311 23.17 -8.83 -17.77
CA VAL A 311 24.07 -9.71 -17.03
C VAL A 311 23.29 -10.94 -16.52
N ARG A 312 22.09 -10.74 -15.99
CA ARG A 312 21.20 -11.82 -15.54
C ARG A 312 20.79 -12.75 -16.69
N ALA A 313 20.45 -12.20 -17.86
CA ALA A 313 20.07 -12.97 -19.04
C ALA A 313 21.22 -13.85 -19.60
N SER A 314 22.49 -13.50 -19.32
CA SER A 314 23.63 -14.33 -19.70
C SER A 314 23.70 -15.68 -18.96
N GLY A 315 23.03 -15.78 -17.81
CA GLY A 315 23.09 -16.95 -16.92
C GLY A 315 24.41 -17.07 -16.14
N ASP A 316 25.34 -16.11 -16.29
CA ASP A 316 26.59 -16.07 -15.54
C ASP A 316 26.36 -15.39 -14.18
N LEU A 317 26.18 -16.23 -13.15
CA LEU A 317 25.97 -15.75 -11.78
C LEU A 317 27.20 -15.02 -11.23
N ASP A 318 28.42 -15.42 -11.59
CA ASP A 318 29.63 -14.75 -11.11
C ASP A 318 29.73 -13.34 -11.70
N ALA A 319 29.37 -13.18 -12.97
CA ALA A 319 29.26 -11.86 -13.60
C ALA A 319 28.19 -10.99 -12.94
N LEU A 320 27.04 -11.56 -12.54
CA LEU A 320 25.99 -10.85 -11.81
C LEU A 320 26.48 -10.39 -10.43
N VAL A 321 27.16 -11.27 -9.70
CA VAL A 321 27.77 -10.94 -8.41
C VAL A 321 28.80 -9.83 -8.57
N GLU A 322 29.68 -9.91 -9.56
CA GLU A 322 30.67 -8.86 -9.85
C GLU A 322 29.98 -7.53 -10.18
N PHE A 323 28.91 -7.55 -10.97
CA PHE A 323 28.15 -6.36 -11.31
C PHE A 323 27.51 -5.70 -10.08
N LEU A 324 26.83 -6.48 -9.24
CA LEU A 324 26.20 -5.99 -8.01
C LEU A 324 27.25 -5.46 -7.00
N ALA A 325 28.41 -6.11 -6.92
CA ALA A 325 29.51 -5.74 -6.03
C ALA A 325 30.19 -4.40 -6.36
N ARG A 326 29.94 -3.83 -7.55
CA ARG A 326 30.48 -2.50 -7.93
C ARG A 326 29.81 -1.34 -7.20
N ASP A 327 28.64 -1.57 -6.62
CA ASP A 327 27.85 -0.54 -5.95
C ASP A 327 27.32 -1.05 -4.61
N LEU A 328 28.26 -1.39 -3.71
CA LEU A 328 27.95 -1.80 -2.34
C LEU A 328 27.55 -0.59 -1.50
N ASP A 329 26.48 -0.72 -0.73
CA ASP A 329 25.98 0.33 0.16
C ASP A 329 26.46 0.13 1.61
N SER A 330 26.42 1.22 2.39
CA SER A 330 26.88 1.23 3.78
C SER A 330 25.96 0.53 4.78
N ARG A 331 24.77 0.06 4.36
CA ARG A 331 23.81 -0.66 5.22
C ARG A 331 23.81 -2.16 4.96
N GLY A 332 24.57 -2.63 3.97
CA GLY A 332 24.69 -4.03 3.60
C GLY A 332 23.53 -4.57 2.75
N TYR A 333 22.66 -3.71 2.21
CA TYR A 333 21.54 -4.14 1.35
C TYR A 333 22.01 -4.88 0.10
N GLN A 334 23.03 -4.35 -0.58
CA GLN A 334 23.61 -4.94 -1.79
C GLN A 334 24.35 -6.24 -1.50
N HIS A 335 24.97 -6.36 -0.32
CA HIS A 335 25.55 -7.62 0.15
C HIS A 335 24.46 -8.68 0.35
N LEU A 336 23.32 -8.31 0.94
CA LEU A 336 22.18 -9.21 1.09
C LEU A 336 21.62 -9.64 -0.27
N ARG A 337 21.45 -8.71 -1.22
CA ARG A 337 21.00 -9.05 -2.59
C ARG A 337 21.92 -10.08 -3.23
N ILE A 338 23.24 -9.85 -3.18
CA ILE A 338 24.23 -10.82 -3.68
C ILE A 338 24.08 -12.17 -2.98
N ALA A 339 23.94 -12.18 -1.65
CA ALA A 339 23.77 -13.41 -0.88
C ALA A 339 22.50 -14.17 -1.27
N GLN A 340 21.39 -13.47 -1.55
CA GLN A 340 20.14 -14.07 -1.99
C GLN A 340 20.25 -14.70 -3.39
N GLU A 341 20.93 -14.05 -4.33
CA GLU A 341 21.20 -14.61 -5.67
C GLU A 341 22.05 -15.89 -5.58
N LEU A 342 23.09 -15.88 -4.75
CA LEU A 342 23.95 -17.05 -4.52
C LEU A 342 23.19 -18.19 -3.85
N GLU A 343 22.34 -17.89 -2.86
CA GLU A 343 21.52 -18.88 -2.18
C GLU A 343 20.52 -19.54 -3.15
N ALA A 344 19.86 -18.74 -4.00
CA ALA A 344 18.92 -19.25 -5.00
C ALA A 344 19.57 -20.19 -6.03
N ALA A 345 20.91 -20.11 -6.17
CA ALA A 345 21.71 -20.98 -7.01
C ALA A 345 22.45 -22.08 -6.22
N ASP A 346 22.00 -22.39 -5.00
CA ASP A 346 22.57 -23.42 -4.11
C ASP A 346 24.04 -23.19 -3.71
N ARG A 347 24.54 -21.93 -3.77
CA ARG A 347 25.90 -21.53 -3.35
C ARG A 347 25.92 -20.95 -1.93
N GLY A 348 25.31 -21.67 -0.98
CA GLY A 348 25.05 -21.16 0.38
C GLY A 348 26.29 -20.71 1.18
N ASP A 349 27.43 -21.39 1.01
CA ASP A 349 28.68 -20.98 1.68
C ASP A 349 29.19 -19.62 1.20
N GLU A 350 29.00 -19.30 -0.08
CA GLU A 350 29.34 -17.99 -0.65
C GLU A 350 28.33 -16.94 -0.25
N ALA A 351 27.05 -17.29 -0.24
CA ALA A 351 25.99 -16.43 0.24
C ALA A 351 26.25 -15.97 1.69
N LEU A 352 26.61 -16.90 2.57
CA LEU A 352 26.95 -16.57 3.96
C LEU A 352 28.18 -15.66 4.05
N ARG A 353 29.24 -15.92 3.27
CA ARG A 353 30.43 -15.05 3.25
C ARG A 353 30.11 -13.63 2.82
N TRP A 354 29.27 -13.45 1.81
CA TRP A 354 28.81 -12.14 1.35
C TRP A 354 27.96 -11.42 2.40
N ALA A 355 27.05 -12.14 3.04
CA ALA A 355 26.22 -11.57 4.11
C ALA A 355 27.06 -11.18 5.34
N GLU A 356 28.01 -12.02 5.75
CA GLU A 356 28.98 -11.72 6.81
C GLU A 356 29.86 -10.51 6.45
N ALA A 357 30.28 -10.37 5.19
CA ALA A 357 31.01 -9.20 4.72
C ALA A 357 30.15 -7.93 4.84
N GLY A 358 28.87 -7.99 4.46
CA GLY A 358 27.94 -6.88 4.64
C GLY A 358 27.78 -6.43 6.09
N LEU A 359 27.79 -7.37 7.05
CA LEU A 359 27.76 -7.03 8.48
C LEU A 359 29.06 -6.36 8.97
N ARG A 360 30.22 -6.70 8.38
CA ARG A 360 31.52 -6.13 8.74
C ARG A 360 31.74 -4.76 8.10
N ASP A 361 31.33 -4.60 6.85
CA ASP A 361 31.61 -3.42 6.03
C ASP A 361 30.61 -2.29 6.26
N ALA A 362 29.45 -2.60 6.84
CA ALA A 362 28.42 -1.61 7.10
C ALA A 362 28.88 -0.54 8.11
N THR A 363 28.66 0.72 7.75
CA THR A 363 28.96 1.88 8.58
C THR A 363 27.66 2.58 8.96
N GLY A 364 27.13 2.27 10.14
CA GLY A 364 25.89 2.85 10.67
C GLY A 364 24.80 1.82 10.89
N PHE A 365 23.55 2.19 10.56
CA PHE A 365 22.41 1.29 10.68
C PHE A 365 22.52 0.14 9.67
N ILE A 366 22.34 -1.09 10.16
CA ILE A 366 22.40 -2.31 9.37
C ILE A 366 20.97 -2.81 9.16
N GLY A 367 20.62 -3.19 7.94
CA GLY A 367 19.29 -3.71 7.64
C GLY A 367 18.96 -4.97 8.44
N THR A 368 17.79 -5.01 9.08
CA THR A 368 17.31 -6.17 9.85
C THR A 368 17.33 -7.45 9.03
N ASP A 369 16.97 -7.39 7.75
CA ASP A 369 16.94 -8.56 6.86
C ASP A 369 18.32 -9.20 6.69
N LEU A 370 19.39 -8.40 6.65
CA LEU A 370 20.75 -8.93 6.56
C LEU A 370 21.15 -9.66 7.85
N VAL A 371 20.78 -9.08 8.99
CA VAL A 371 21.04 -9.68 10.31
C VAL A 371 20.31 -11.02 10.44
N GLU A 372 19.03 -11.06 10.08
CA GLU A 372 18.23 -12.28 10.15
C GLU A 372 18.68 -13.33 9.13
N PHE A 373 19.11 -12.90 7.94
CA PHE A 373 19.68 -13.81 6.94
C PHE A 373 20.90 -14.56 7.50
N VAL A 374 21.85 -13.84 8.14
CA VAL A 374 23.04 -14.45 8.77
C VAL A 374 22.65 -15.29 9.98
N ALA A 375 21.75 -14.77 10.83
CA ALA A 375 21.32 -15.47 12.04
C ALA A 375 20.68 -16.84 11.73
N LEU A 376 19.81 -16.88 10.72
CA LEU A 376 19.17 -18.12 10.25
C LEU A 376 20.22 -19.15 9.81
N ARG A 377 21.24 -18.74 9.04
CA ARG A 377 22.30 -19.66 8.58
C ARG A 377 23.18 -20.15 9.70
N TYR A 378 23.54 -19.29 10.65
CA TYR A 378 24.27 -19.75 11.84
C TYR A 378 23.47 -20.78 12.64
N GLY A 379 22.15 -20.57 12.79
CA GLY A 379 21.26 -21.54 13.42
C GLY A 379 21.21 -22.88 12.69
N GLN A 380 21.04 -22.86 11.36
CA GLN A 380 20.98 -24.06 10.52
C GLN A 380 22.31 -24.83 10.49
N ALA A 381 23.44 -24.12 10.47
CA ALA A 381 24.77 -24.71 10.48
C ALA A 381 25.24 -25.16 11.89
N GLY A 382 24.42 -24.96 12.93
CA GLY A 382 24.79 -25.26 14.32
C GLY A 382 25.89 -24.36 14.88
N ARG A 383 26.19 -23.22 14.23
CA ARG A 383 27.17 -22.21 14.67
C ARG A 383 26.60 -21.33 15.79
N MET A 384 26.21 -21.95 16.90
CA MET A 384 25.52 -21.28 18.01
C MET A 384 26.36 -20.19 18.68
N GLU A 385 27.68 -20.36 18.75
CA GLU A 385 28.58 -19.34 19.30
C GLU A 385 28.59 -18.07 18.44
N ASP A 386 28.62 -18.22 17.11
CA ASP A 386 28.57 -17.11 16.15
C ASP A 386 27.21 -16.41 16.17
N LEU A 387 26.11 -17.18 16.27
CA LEU A 387 24.76 -16.63 16.44
C LEU A 387 24.67 -15.81 17.72
N LEU A 388 25.18 -16.32 18.84
CA LEU A 388 25.18 -15.61 20.11
C LEU A 388 26.03 -14.34 20.03
N ALA A 389 27.21 -14.39 19.41
CA ALA A 389 28.06 -13.23 19.17
C ALA A 389 27.36 -12.15 18.31
N LEU A 390 26.63 -12.57 17.28
CA LEU A 390 25.81 -11.68 16.46
C LEU A 390 24.72 -10.99 17.29
N ARG A 391 23.92 -11.75 18.06
CA ARG A 391 22.86 -11.19 18.91
C ARG A 391 23.41 -10.25 19.98
N ARG A 392 24.53 -10.59 20.63
CA ARG A 392 25.25 -9.70 21.57
C ARG A 392 25.63 -8.37 20.90
N THR A 393 26.21 -8.44 19.71
CA THR A 393 26.65 -7.25 18.95
C THR A 393 25.48 -6.35 18.61
N ARG A 394 24.35 -6.93 18.14
CA ARG A 394 23.13 -6.17 17.82
C ARG A 394 22.51 -5.54 19.05
N PHE A 395 22.36 -6.31 20.13
CA PHE A 395 21.83 -5.78 21.38
C PHE A 395 22.69 -4.63 21.93
N ARG A 396 24.02 -4.75 21.89
CA ARG A 396 24.91 -3.66 22.33
C ARG A 396 24.77 -2.39 21.47
N ALA A 397 24.52 -2.54 20.17
CA ALA A 397 24.43 -1.40 19.27
C ALA A 397 23.10 -0.64 19.41
N GLU A 398 21.98 -1.36 19.58
CA GLU A 398 20.64 -0.78 19.47
C GLU A 398 19.85 -0.81 20.79
N MET A 399 20.20 -1.70 21.72
CA MET A 399 19.61 -1.84 23.05
C MET A 399 18.07 -1.80 23.05
N THR A 400 17.43 -2.55 22.15
CA THR A 400 15.97 -2.66 22.08
C THR A 400 15.45 -3.92 22.79
N VAL A 401 14.17 -3.92 23.15
CA VAL A 401 13.48 -5.09 23.75
C VAL A 401 13.56 -6.31 22.82
N SER A 402 13.32 -6.13 21.52
CA SER A 402 13.37 -7.23 20.55
C SER A 402 14.77 -7.86 20.44
N HIS A 403 15.83 -7.04 20.46
CA HIS A 403 17.19 -7.57 20.46
C HIS A 403 17.55 -8.27 21.77
N TYR A 404 16.98 -7.86 22.90
CA TYR A 404 17.11 -8.54 24.19
C TYR A 404 16.44 -9.92 24.16
N GLU A 405 15.22 -10.03 23.62
CA GLU A 405 14.50 -11.30 23.47
C GLU A 405 15.26 -12.28 22.58
N LEU A 406 15.77 -11.82 21.43
CA LEU A 406 16.56 -12.65 20.51
C LEU A 406 17.90 -13.10 21.14
N LEU A 407 18.54 -12.23 21.94
CA LEU A 407 19.72 -12.59 22.72
C LEU A 407 19.38 -13.65 23.77
N ARG A 408 18.29 -13.45 24.52
CA ARG A 408 17.80 -14.37 25.55
C ARG A 408 17.50 -15.75 24.97
N GLU A 409 16.70 -15.83 23.91
CA GLU A 409 16.35 -17.10 23.27
C GLU A 409 17.60 -17.86 22.83
N THR A 410 18.55 -17.16 22.20
CA THR A 410 19.81 -17.77 21.74
C THR A 410 20.67 -18.26 22.91
N ALA A 411 20.77 -17.46 23.98
CA ALA A 411 21.56 -17.80 25.16
C ALA A 411 20.94 -18.92 26.01
N GLU A 412 19.61 -18.98 26.11
CA GLU A 412 18.88 -20.07 26.77
C GLU A 412 19.10 -21.39 26.04
N ARG A 413 19.04 -21.40 24.71
CA ARG A 413 19.40 -22.56 23.88
C ARG A 413 20.85 -23.01 24.07
N GLY A 414 21.76 -22.06 24.32
CA GLY A 414 23.17 -22.31 24.62
C GLY A 414 23.48 -22.65 26.09
N GLY A 415 22.50 -22.56 27.00
CA GLY A 415 22.70 -22.80 28.43
C GLY A 415 23.52 -21.73 29.16
N VAL A 416 23.71 -20.55 28.57
CA VAL A 416 24.56 -19.46 29.10
C VAL A 416 23.78 -18.19 29.45
N TRP A 417 22.45 -18.30 29.56
CA TRP A 417 21.58 -17.14 29.80
C TRP A 417 21.94 -16.34 31.05
N ALA A 418 22.34 -16.99 32.14
CA ALA A 418 22.67 -16.29 33.38
C ALA A 418 23.80 -15.26 33.20
N GLU A 419 24.88 -15.65 32.52
CA GLU A 419 26.03 -14.78 32.24
C GLU A 419 25.66 -13.68 31.24
N GLU A 420 24.90 -14.02 30.21
CA GLU A 420 24.44 -13.07 29.19
C GLU A 420 23.48 -12.02 29.75
N ARG A 421 22.58 -12.44 30.64
CA ARG A 421 21.66 -11.54 31.32
C ARG A 421 22.43 -10.54 32.19
N GLU A 422 23.41 -10.99 32.97
CA GLU A 422 24.22 -10.09 33.79
C GLU A 422 24.93 -9.04 32.93
N ALA A 423 25.55 -9.46 31.82
CA ALA A 423 26.21 -8.55 30.89
C ALA A 423 25.22 -7.58 30.22
N ALA A 424 24.05 -8.05 29.78
CA ALA A 424 23.02 -7.23 29.17
C ALA A 424 22.43 -6.19 30.15
N MET A 425 22.18 -6.59 31.40
CA MET A 425 21.72 -5.68 32.44
C MET A 425 22.78 -4.62 32.78
N GLY A 426 24.06 -4.99 32.79
CA GLY A 426 25.17 -4.05 32.92
C GLY A 426 25.14 -2.96 31.83
N LEU A 427 24.97 -3.35 30.57
CA LEU A 427 24.85 -2.41 29.45
C LEU A 427 23.67 -1.46 29.60
N LEU A 428 22.50 -1.97 30.01
CA LEU A 428 21.29 -1.18 30.20
C LEU A 428 21.41 -0.19 31.36
N HIS A 429 22.07 -0.59 32.46
CA HIS A 429 22.37 0.31 33.58
C HIS A 429 23.35 1.42 33.18
N ASP A 430 24.37 1.09 32.39
CA ASP A 430 25.32 2.07 31.86
C ASP A 430 24.65 3.05 30.89
N ASP A 431 23.76 2.57 30.03
CA ASP A 431 22.97 3.39 29.10
C ASP A 431 22.05 4.36 29.86
N LEU A 432 21.31 3.86 30.86
CA LEU A 432 20.51 4.68 31.77
C LEU A 432 21.36 5.80 32.43
N ALA A 433 22.58 5.48 32.87
CA ALA A 433 23.48 6.45 33.48
C ALA A 433 23.95 7.53 32.49
N LYS A 434 24.10 7.19 31.20
CA LYS A 434 24.53 8.11 30.13
C LYS A 434 23.41 9.01 29.62
N GLN A 435 22.18 8.51 29.54
CA GLN A 435 21.06 9.25 28.95
C GLN A 435 20.59 10.45 29.81
N GLY A 436 20.88 10.45 31.12
CA GLY A 436 20.38 11.47 32.04
C GLY A 436 18.83 11.56 32.05
N PRO A 437 18.22 12.53 32.77
CA PRO A 437 16.77 12.65 32.86
C PRO A 437 16.06 13.17 31.59
N LYS A 438 16.76 13.25 30.45
CA LYS A 438 16.19 13.63 29.15
C LYS A 438 16.42 12.50 28.15
N ALA A 439 15.67 11.42 28.30
CA ALA A 439 15.62 10.35 27.31
C ALA A 439 15.21 10.91 25.94
N GLN A 440 15.96 10.53 24.91
CA GLN A 440 15.70 10.87 23.50
C GLN A 440 14.23 10.63 23.14
N PHE A 441 13.58 11.66 22.59
CA PHE A 441 12.25 11.57 21.95
C PHE A 441 11.10 11.01 22.81
N GLY A 442 11.18 11.07 24.14
CA GLY A 442 10.06 10.70 25.03
C GLY A 442 9.85 9.19 25.23
N MET A 443 10.80 8.34 24.79
CA MET A 443 10.67 6.88 24.87
C MET A 443 11.05 6.28 26.23
N GLY A 444 11.85 6.98 27.04
CA GLY A 444 12.29 6.49 28.36
C GLY A 444 13.29 5.32 28.29
N PRO A 445 13.90 4.93 29.42
CA PRO A 445 14.94 3.90 29.44
C PRO A 445 14.40 2.51 29.07
N VAL A 446 15.05 1.82 28.11
CA VAL A 446 14.65 0.47 27.68
C VAL A 446 14.73 -0.55 28.81
N LEU A 447 15.60 -0.32 29.81
CA LEU A 447 15.69 -1.15 31.01
C LEU A 447 14.32 -1.35 31.69
N ILE A 448 13.46 -0.33 31.71
CA ILE A 448 12.13 -0.44 32.34
C ILE A 448 11.28 -1.47 31.59
N ASP A 449 11.25 -1.41 30.26
CA ASP A 449 10.48 -2.36 29.45
C ASP A 449 11.04 -3.78 29.54
N ILE A 450 12.36 -3.94 29.68
CA ILE A 450 13.00 -5.25 29.90
C ILE A 450 12.66 -5.81 31.29
N LEU A 451 12.66 -5.00 32.35
CA LEU A 451 12.22 -5.45 33.68
C LEU A 451 10.75 -5.88 33.67
N VAL A 452 9.89 -5.14 32.95
CA VAL A 452 8.49 -5.52 32.72
C VAL A 452 8.37 -6.84 31.97
N LEU A 453 9.17 -7.04 30.91
CA LEU A 453 9.21 -8.29 30.14
C LEU A 453 9.62 -9.48 31.02
N GLU A 454 10.55 -9.29 31.95
CA GLU A 454 10.99 -10.32 32.88
C GLU A 454 10.05 -10.53 34.08
N GLY A 455 9.01 -9.71 34.21
CA GLY A 455 8.05 -9.77 35.31
C GLY A 455 8.53 -9.15 36.62
N ASP A 456 9.67 -8.44 36.62
CA ASP A 456 10.16 -7.69 37.78
C ASP A 456 9.48 -6.31 37.85
N TYR A 457 8.18 -6.34 38.12
CA TYR A 457 7.35 -5.14 38.18
C TYR A 457 7.75 -4.20 39.32
N ASP A 458 8.31 -4.73 40.41
CA ASP A 458 8.77 -3.94 41.55
C ASP A 458 10.00 -3.10 41.19
N ALA A 459 11.02 -3.71 40.57
CA ALA A 459 12.20 -2.97 40.10
C ALA A 459 11.83 -1.98 38.98
N ALA A 460 10.97 -2.40 38.05
CA ALA A 460 10.45 -1.52 37.00
C ALA A 460 9.71 -0.30 37.60
N TRP A 461 8.94 -0.49 38.68
CA TRP A 461 8.20 0.58 39.36
C TRP A 461 9.14 1.60 39.96
N GLU A 462 10.10 1.17 40.77
CA GLU A 462 11.06 2.06 41.41
C GLU A 462 11.92 2.83 40.40
N LEU A 463 12.25 2.20 39.28
CA LEU A 463 13.00 2.85 38.22
C LEU A 463 12.15 3.87 37.43
N SER A 464 10.90 3.52 37.10
CA SER A 464 10.02 4.40 36.32
C SER A 464 9.67 5.70 37.03
N ARG A 465 9.63 5.71 38.38
CA ARG A 465 9.46 6.92 39.20
C ARG A 465 10.59 7.93 39.01
N LYS A 466 11.80 7.46 38.75
CA LYS A 466 13.01 8.29 38.64
C LYS A 466 13.30 8.71 37.20
N ALA A 467 13.10 7.79 36.26
CA ALA A 467 13.58 7.96 34.88
C ALA A 467 12.59 7.54 33.80
N GLY A 468 11.41 6.98 34.15
CA GLY A 468 10.46 6.49 33.16
C GLY A 468 9.84 7.59 32.31
N SER A 469 9.47 7.26 31.07
CA SER A 469 8.60 8.11 30.28
C SER A 469 7.15 8.03 30.75
N GLU A 470 6.30 8.97 30.34
CA GLU A 470 4.87 8.90 30.65
C GLU A 470 4.20 7.62 30.09
N PRO A 471 4.45 7.21 28.82
CA PRO A 471 3.93 5.94 28.31
C PRO A 471 4.37 4.73 29.15
N GLN A 472 5.63 4.66 29.56
CA GLN A 472 6.15 3.58 30.40
C GLN A 472 5.47 3.54 31.77
N ARG A 473 5.30 4.70 32.42
CA ARG A 473 4.60 4.79 33.71
C ARG A 473 3.14 4.35 33.58
N LEU A 474 2.44 4.75 32.52
CA LEU A 474 1.04 4.38 32.30
C LEU A 474 0.87 2.89 32.00
N LYS A 475 1.75 2.32 31.17
CA LYS A 475 1.82 0.87 30.91
C LYS A 475 2.05 0.11 32.20
N LEU A 476 3.00 0.55 33.02
CA LEU A 476 3.31 -0.11 34.28
C LEU A 476 2.19 0.04 35.31
N ALA A 477 1.57 1.23 35.42
CA ALA A 477 0.40 1.45 36.27
C ALA A 477 -0.74 0.50 35.91
N ALA A 478 -0.96 0.23 34.62
CA ALA A 478 -1.98 -0.73 34.19
C ALA A 478 -1.67 -2.17 34.63
N LEU A 479 -0.39 -2.55 34.64
CA LEU A 479 0.06 -3.87 35.07
C LEU A 479 -0.04 -4.05 36.59
N VAL A 480 0.29 -3.02 37.38
CA VAL A 480 0.33 -3.13 38.85
C VAL A 480 -0.94 -2.65 39.55
N ARG A 481 -1.93 -2.09 38.86
CA ARG A 481 -3.11 -1.45 39.49
C ARG A 481 -3.91 -2.35 40.43
N ALA A 482 -3.86 -3.67 40.28
CA ALA A 482 -4.55 -4.59 41.18
C ALA A 482 -3.81 -4.73 42.52
N ASP A 483 -2.47 -4.75 42.47
CA ASP A 483 -1.60 -4.95 43.64
C ASP A 483 -1.21 -3.62 44.32
N LYS A 484 -1.13 -2.54 43.53
CA LYS A 484 -0.72 -1.18 43.90
C LYS A 484 -1.70 -0.12 43.38
N PRO A 485 -3.00 -0.19 43.76
CA PRO A 485 -4.03 0.68 43.19
C PRO A 485 -3.85 2.15 43.56
N ALA A 486 -3.29 2.47 44.73
CA ALA A 486 -3.06 3.85 45.15
C ALA A 486 -1.94 4.51 44.34
N GLU A 487 -0.85 3.78 44.10
CA GLU A 487 0.27 4.29 43.31
C GLU A 487 -0.08 4.40 41.82
N ALA A 488 -0.84 3.45 41.28
CA ALA A 488 -1.36 3.52 39.90
C ALA A 488 -2.32 4.71 39.73
N LEU A 489 -3.18 4.97 40.72
CA LEU A 489 -4.09 6.12 40.74
C LEU A 489 -3.33 7.45 40.59
N GLU A 490 -2.27 7.65 41.39
CA GLU A 490 -1.44 8.87 41.32
C GLU A 490 -0.89 9.10 39.90
N VAL A 491 -0.41 8.05 39.24
CA VAL A 491 0.12 8.14 37.87
C VAL A 491 -0.97 8.56 36.87
N TYR A 492 -2.16 7.98 36.96
CA TYR A 492 -3.26 8.33 36.05
C TYR A 492 -3.77 9.76 36.28
N GLU A 493 -3.86 10.20 37.53
CA GLU A 493 -4.25 11.58 37.86
C GLU A 493 -3.24 12.61 37.33
N GLN A 494 -1.95 12.32 37.47
CA GLN A 494 -0.88 13.17 36.92
C GLN A 494 -0.94 13.26 35.39
N ALA A 495 -1.20 12.15 34.69
CA ALA A 495 -1.34 12.13 33.23
C ALA A 495 -2.63 12.84 32.75
N LEU A 496 -3.71 12.79 33.53
CA LEU A 496 -4.97 13.44 33.20
C LEU A 496 -4.92 14.96 33.36
N ALA A 497 -4.13 15.47 34.32
CA ALA A 497 -4.04 16.88 34.64
C ALA A 497 -3.75 17.82 33.44
N PRO A 498 -2.73 17.58 32.58
CA PRO A 498 -2.45 18.45 31.43
C PRO A 498 -3.49 18.34 30.30
N LEU A 499 -4.23 17.25 30.20
CA LEU A 499 -5.24 17.07 29.13
C LEU A 499 -6.46 17.97 29.35
N ARG A 500 -6.77 18.30 30.60
CA ARG A 500 -7.92 19.14 30.97
C ARG A 500 -7.95 20.49 30.25
N SER A 501 -6.79 21.04 29.87
CA SER A 501 -6.68 22.31 29.12
C SER A 501 -6.59 22.14 27.59
N GLN A 502 -6.45 20.91 27.09
CA GLN A 502 -6.36 20.58 25.67
C GLN A 502 -7.75 20.39 25.05
N SER A 503 -7.83 20.54 23.74
CA SER A 503 -9.05 20.36 22.94
C SER A 503 -8.71 19.59 21.66
N GLY A 504 -9.60 18.68 21.27
CA GLY A 504 -9.42 17.79 20.12
C GLY A 504 -9.87 16.38 20.48
N ASP A 505 -10.32 15.63 19.48
CA ASP A 505 -10.92 14.31 19.72
C ASP A 505 -9.91 13.30 20.28
N ASP A 506 -8.62 13.40 19.94
CA ASP A 506 -7.55 12.59 20.53
C ASP A 506 -7.37 12.84 22.02
N ALA A 507 -7.35 14.12 22.44
CA ALA A 507 -7.25 14.48 23.84
C ALA A 507 -8.47 13.97 24.62
N TYR A 508 -9.67 14.03 24.02
CA TYR A 508 -10.89 13.54 24.67
C TYR A 508 -10.91 12.02 24.82
N ARG A 509 -10.49 11.27 23.79
CA ARG A 509 -10.33 9.81 23.89
C ARG A 509 -9.36 9.45 25.02
N ARG A 510 -8.22 10.16 25.09
CA ARG A 510 -7.24 9.94 26.14
C ARG A 510 -7.74 10.28 27.55
N GLU A 511 -8.51 11.36 27.71
CA GLU A 511 -9.14 11.71 28.99
C GLU A 511 -10.10 10.59 29.46
N VAL A 512 -10.89 10.04 28.54
CA VAL A 512 -11.85 8.97 28.82
C VAL A 512 -11.13 7.69 29.27
N GLU A 513 -10.08 7.27 28.55
CA GLU A 513 -9.26 6.11 28.92
C GLU A 513 -8.67 6.24 30.34
N LEU A 514 -8.10 7.41 30.66
CA LEU A 514 -7.52 7.67 31.97
C LEU A 514 -8.59 7.69 33.07
N LEU A 515 -9.78 8.24 32.81
CA LEU A 515 -10.88 8.22 33.78
C LEU A 515 -11.41 6.80 34.05
N GLN A 516 -11.46 5.93 33.03
CA GLN A 516 -11.78 4.52 33.24
C GLN A 516 -10.72 3.80 34.08
N ALA A 517 -9.43 4.11 33.85
CA ALA A 517 -8.34 3.56 34.64
C ALA A 517 -8.39 4.05 36.11
N ILE A 518 -8.66 5.34 36.33
CA ILE A 518 -8.88 5.94 37.65
C ILE A 518 -10.06 5.26 38.36
N ARG A 519 -11.19 5.05 37.67
CA ARG A 519 -12.35 4.31 38.20
C ARG A 519 -11.95 2.92 38.67
N ALA A 520 -11.17 2.19 37.88
CA ALA A 520 -10.70 0.86 38.23
C ALA A 520 -9.82 0.87 39.49
N CYS A 521 -8.92 1.84 39.65
CA CYS A 521 -8.13 1.99 40.87
C CYS A 521 -9.02 2.27 42.09
N HIS A 522 -10.01 3.16 41.98
CA HIS A 522 -10.94 3.43 43.08
C HIS A 522 -11.78 2.21 43.48
N ALA A 523 -12.17 1.38 42.51
CA ALA A 523 -12.87 0.11 42.78
C ALA A 523 -11.97 -0.87 43.56
N HIS A 524 -10.70 -1.01 43.19
CA HIS A 524 -9.73 -1.81 43.96
C HIS A 524 -9.48 -1.28 45.37
N LEU A 525 -9.54 0.05 45.56
CA LEU A 525 -9.40 0.71 46.85
C LEU A 525 -10.70 0.68 47.69
N GLY A 526 -11.84 0.28 47.13
CA GLY A 526 -13.16 0.37 47.77
C GLY A 526 -13.62 1.81 48.00
N THR A 527 -13.26 2.74 47.12
CA THR A 527 -13.51 4.19 47.24
C THR A 527 -14.38 4.73 46.09
N ASP A 528 -15.35 3.95 45.63
CA ASP A 528 -16.22 4.30 44.50
C ASP A 528 -16.97 5.62 44.69
N GLU A 529 -17.36 5.96 45.92
CA GLU A 529 -18.02 7.23 46.25
C GLU A 529 -17.10 8.44 46.00
N VAL A 530 -15.79 8.28 46.25
CA VAL A 530 -14.77 9.32 46.00
C VAL A 530 -14.63 9.54 44.49
N PHE A 531 -14.61 8.45 43.71
CA PHE A 531 -14.59 8.54 42.26
C PHE A 531 -15.85 9.22 41.70
N ALA A 532 -17.04 8.88 42.21
CA ALA A 532 -18.29 9.48 41.77
C ALA A 532 -18.28 11.01 42.00
N ALA A 533 -17.80 11.47 43.17
CA ALA A 533 -17.63 12.89 43.46
C ALA A 533 -16.59 13.56 42.54
N TYR A 534 -15.47 12.89 42.29
CA TYR A 534 -14.41 13.37 41.38
C TYR A 534 -14.91 13.51 39.94
N LEU A 535 -15.61 12.50 39.42
CA LEU A 535 -16.17 12.51 38.07
C LEU A 535 -17.24 13.59 37.90
N ALA A 536 -18.11 13.78 38.90
CA ALA A 536 -19.10 14.85 38.89
C ALA A 536 -18.45 16.25 38.82
N SER A 537 -17.36 16.46 39.55
CA SER A 537 -16.57 17.70 39.47
C SER A 537 -15.91 17.85 38.09
N PHE A 538 -15.30 16.79 37.57
CA PHE A 538 -14.67 16.79 36.25
C PHE A 538 -15.67 17.17 35.14
N ARG A 539 -16.85 16.56 35.13
CA ARG A 539 -17.93 16.85 34.17
C ARG A 539 -18.41 18.29 34.28
N LYS A 540 -18.51 18.83 35.49
CA LYS A 540 -18.86 20.25 35.71
C LYS A 540 -17.82 21.20 35.12
N ASP A 541 -16.54 20.92 35.32
CA ASP A 541 -15.44 21.76 34.84
C ASP A 541 -15.29 21.71 33.31
N GLN A 542 -15.55 20.54 32.72
CA GLN A 542 -15.39 20.30 31.28
C GLN A 542 -16.69 20.41 30.46
N ARG A 543 -17.80 20.86 31.06
CA ARG A 543 -19.15 20.87 30.45
C ARG A 543 -19.25 21.56 29.09
N ARG A 544 -18.34 22.49 28.77
CA ARG A 544 -18.30 23.19 27.48
C ARG A 544 -17.81 22.31 26.32
N LYS A 545 -17.09 21.22 26.61
CA LYS A 545 -16.56 20.25 25.62
C LYS A 545 -17.63 19.19 25.30
N ARG A 546 -18.56 19.51 24.39
CA ARG A 546 -19.73 18.64 24.08
C ARG A 546 -19.35 17.24 23.59
N ASN A 547 -18.33 17.12 22.74
CA ASN A 547 -17.84 15.82 22.26
C ASN A 547 -17.29 14.95 23.38
N LEU A 548 -16.52 15.53 24.31
CA LEU A 548 -16.04 14.82 25.49
C LEU A 548 -17.19 14.31 26.37
N MET A 549 -18.21 15.13 26.61
CA MET A 549 -19.39 14.69 27.39
C MET A 549 -20.07 13.48 26.74
N ARG A 550 -20.25 13.51 25.41
CA ARG A 550 -20.80 12.39 24.64
C ARG A 550 -19.95 11.12 24.78
N LEU A 551 -18.62 11.25 24.73
CA LEU A 551 -17.69 10.11 24.90
C LEU A 551 -17.70 9.56 26.34
N LEU A 552 -17.84 10.41 27.36
CA LEU A 552 -17.99 9.95 28.74
C LEU A 552 -19.29 9.16 28.94
N ASP A 553 -20.39 9.64 28.36
CA ASP A 553 -21.69 9.00 28.47
C ASP A 553 -21.69 7.62 27.77
N SER A 554 -21.03 7.48 26.62
CA SER A 554 -20.97 6.22 25.88
C SER A 554 -20.23 5.10 26.63
N VAL A 555 -19.34 5.44 27.56
CA VAL A 555 -18.59 4.45 28.38
C VAL A 555 -19.11 4.33 29.83
N GLY A 556 -20.27 4.90 30.11
CA GLY A 556 -20.91 4.83 31.44
C GLY A 556 -20.18 5.64 32.52
N LEU A 557 -19.53 6.74 32.14
CA LEU A 557 -18.97 7.74 33.05
C LEU A 557 -19.94 8.93 33.19
N VAL A 558 -21.10 8.67 33.79
CA VAL A 558 -22.25 9.59 33.89
C VAL A 558 -22.19 10.49 35.12
#